data_AF-A0A8J8C5F0-F1
#
_entry.id   AF-A0A8J8C5F0-F1
#
_cell.length_a   1.000
_cell.length_b   1.000
_cell.length_c   1.000
_cell.angle_alpha   90.00
_cell.angle_beta   90.00
_cell.angle_gamma   90.00
#
_symmetry.space_group_name_H-M   'P 1'
#
loop_
_entity.id
_entity.type
_entity.pdbx_description
1 polymer ?
#
loop_
_entity_poly.entity_id
_entity_poly.type
_entity_poly.pdbx_seq_one_letter_code
_entity_poly.pdbx_strand_id
1 'polypeptide(L)'
;MKNTAKIYILIFALGLLLANCSLASDTTPPQLPAQYYGKVISPTPLSGYIEVKIGNKSYDSIPLVNNTFGGPTYLDGKLLVYAPGQDGAEVTFYLNGNTLLNPSDTIYYNAGNIRSVTLSSSTSSGGGSRSSGGGGSSIFKDPYLDVSSGIKSEKIREIVHKSKIIVGSEIDGDLSAKDLKTTLDLTNKPLEIKEDCILVGGPVANPTVKKYLWAFS
;
A
#
# COMPACT_ATOMS: atom_id res chain seq x y z
N MET A 1 58.38 42.81 -21.29
CA MET A 1 58.41 41.36 -20.94
C MET A 1 57.36 41.00 -19.88
N LYS A 2 56.07 41.37 -20.04
CA LYS A 2 55.02 41.14 -19.01
C LYS A 2 53.83 40.30 -19.47
N ASN A 3 53.78 39.90 -20.74
CA ASN A 3 52.60 39.24 -21.32
C ASN A 3 52.76 37.72 -21.50
N THR A 4 53.98 37.21 -21.39
CA THR A 4 54.26 35.78 -21.62
C THR A 4 53.72 34.89 -20.49
N ALA A 5 53.76 35.36 -19.23
CA ALA A 5 53.26 34.60 -18.08
C ALA A 5 51.74 34.40 -18.08
N LYS A 6 50.96 35.36 -18.62
CA LYS A 6 49.49 35.25 -18.68
C LYS A 6 48.99 34.25 -19.73
N ILE A 7 49.74 34.09 -20.81
CA ILE A 7 49.41 33.14 -21.90
C ILE A 7 49.65 31.69 -21.46
N TYR A 8 50.73 31.40 -20.72
CA TYR A 8 50.97 30.05 -20.22
C TYR A 8 49.95 29.60 -19.16
N ILE A 9 49.45 30.51 -18.32
CA ILE A 9 48.40 30.21 -17.34
C ILE A 9 47.06 29.89 -18.03
N LEU A 10 46.72 30.59 -19.11
CA LEU A 10 45.47 30.36 -19.84
C LEU A 10 45.49 29.00 -20.59
N ILE A 11 46.64 28.62 -21.15
CA ILE A 11 46.81 27.34 -21.86
C ILE A 11 46.81 26.17 -20.87
N PHE A 12 47.40 26.32 -19.69
CA PHE A 12 47.38 25.28 -18.65
C PHE A 12 45.97 25.08 -18.05
N ALA A 13 45.20 26.16 -17.89
CA ALA A 13 43.81 26.09 -17.42
C ALA A 13 42.86 25.45 -18.45
N LEU A 14 43.07 25.69 -19.75
CA LEU A 14 42.25 25.08 -20.81
C LEU A 14 42.61 23.59 -21.03
N GLY A 15 43.88 23.20 -20.81
CA GLY A 15 44.33 21.81 -20.85
C GLY A 15 43.80 20.95 -19.70
N LEU A 16 43.68 21.51 -18.49
CA LEU A 16 43.05 20.80 -17.35
C LEU A 16 41.53 20.64 -17.49
N LEU A 17 40.87 21.50 -18.27
CA LEU A 17 39.42 21.46 -18.43
C LEU A 17 38.96 20.34 -19.39
N LEU A 18 39.84 19.88 -20.28
CA LEU A 18 39.53 18.85 -21.29
C LEU A 18 39.83 17.41 -20.83
N ALA A 19 40.46 17.21 -19.67
CA ALA A 19 40.83 15.89 -19.17
C ALA A 19 39.73 15.17 -18.35
N ASN A 20 38.62 15.86 -18.01
CA ASN A 20 37.59 15.31 -17.13
C ASN A 20 36.23 15.07 -17.81
N CYS A 21 36.14 15.18 -19.14
CA CYS A 21 34.91 14.82 -19.84
C CYS A 21 34.94 13.34 -20.23
N SER A 22 34.92 12.45 -19.22
CA SER A 22 34.49 11.08 -19.46
C SER A 22 33.00 11.11 -19.75
N LEU A 23 32.64 11.08 -21.05
CA LEU A 23 31.32 10.67 -21.49
C LEU A 23 31.14 9.21 -21.07
N ALA A 24 30.65 9.00 -19.85
CA ALA A 24 30.14 7.71 -19.42
C ALA A 24 28.93 7.40 -20.28
N SER A 25 29.16 6.62 -21.33
CA SER A 25 28.10 5.98 -22.09
C SER A 25 27.56 4.89 -21.18
N ASP A 26 26.45 5.16 -20.48
CA ASP A 26 25.75 4.16 -19.69
C ASP A 26 25.17 3.12 -20.66
N THR A 27 25.97 2.11 -20.95
CA THR A 27 25.64 0.99 -21.85
C THR A 27 24.94 -0.12 -21.10
N THR A 28 24.58 0.09 -19.83
CA THR A 28 23.84 -0.90 -19.06
C THR A 28 22.36 -0.85 -19.43
N PRO A 29 21.73 -2.00 -19.75
CA PRO A 29 20.30 -2.04 -19.97
C PRO A 29 19.57 -1.55 -18.70
N PRO A 30 18.44 -0.83 -18.84
CA PRO A 30 17.70 -0.34 -17.68
C PRO A 30 17.31 -1.51 -16.77
N GLN A 31 17.68 -1.41 -15.49
CA GLN A 31 17.37 -2.45 -14.52
C GLN A 31 15.87 -2.53 -14.26
N LEU A 32 15.35 -3.74 -14.05
CA LEU A 32 13.98 -3.94 -13.61
C LEU A 32 13.89 -3.82 -12.09
N PRO A 33 12.78 -3.30 -11.52
CA PRO A 33 12.60 -3.27 -10.09
C PRO A 33 12.50 -4.68 -9.51
N ALA A 34 13.04 -4.88 -8.31
CA ALA A 34 12.73 -6.04 -7.49
C ALA A 34 11.30 -5.90 -6.92
N GLN A 35 10.64 -7.03 -6.66
CA GLN A 35 9.25 -7.08 -6.21
C GLN A 35 9.11 -8.00 -5.01
N TYR A 36 8.58 -7.49 -3.91
CA TYR A 36 8.37 -8.26 -2.68
C TYR A 36 6.89 -8.36 -2.33
N TYR A 37 6.48 -9.52 -1.86
CA TYR A 37 5.14 -9.77 -1.30
C TYR A 37 5.25 -10.77 -0.16
N GLY A 38 4.20 -10.92 0.65
CA GLY A 38 4.17 -11.98 1.64
C GLY A 38 3.39 -11.62 2.89
N LYS A 39 3.89 -12.08 4.04
CA LYS A 39 3.16 -12.00 5.30
C LYS A 39 4.04 -11.63 6.49
N VAL A 40 3.41 -11.08 7.52
CA VAL A 40 3.99 -10.78 8.83
C VAL A 40 3.41 -11.75 9.86
N ILE A 41 4.27 -12.52 10.52
CA ILE A 41 3.88 -13.39 11.62
C ILE A 41 3.70 -12.55 12.88
N SER A 42 2.48 -12.51 13.39
CA SER A 42 2.10 -11.79 14.61
C SER A 42 0.96 -12.52 15.32
N PRO A 43 0.93 -12.54 16.67
CA PRO A 43 -0.16 -13.13 17.44
C PRO A 43 -1.49 -12.40 17.25
N THR A 44 -1.46 -11.11 16.94
CA THR A 44 -2.63 -10.31 16.61
C THR A 44 -2.57 -9.87 15.14
N PRO A 45 -3.72 -9.75 14.45
CA PRO A 45 -3.76 -9.19 13.11
C PRO A 45 -3.18 -7.77 13.09
N LEU A 46 -2.16 -7.56 12.25
CA LEU A 46 -1.54 -6.27 11.99
C LEU A 46 -2.06 -5.70 10.68
N SER A 47 -2.31 -4.41 10.69
CA SER A 47 -2.64 -3.62 9.50
C SER A 47 -1.84 -2.31 9.53
N GLY A 48 -1.59 -1.74 8.36
CA GLY A 48 -0.73 -0.57 8.20
C GLY A 48 -0.07 -0.58 6.83
N TYR A 49 1.23 -0.31 6.79
CA TYR A 49 2.03 -0.47 5.58
C TYR A 49 3.40 -1.07 5.89
N ILE A 50 3.93 -1.80 4.91
CA ILE A 50 5.32 -2.25 4.89
C ILE A 50 6.11 -1.23 4.08
N GLU A 51 7.11 -0.62 4.71
CA GLU A 51 8.12 0.21 4.06
C GLU A 51 9.39 -0.63 3.85
N VAL A 52 10.03 -0.48 2.69
CA VAL A 52 11.31 -1.13 2.39
C VAL A 52 12.44 -0.12 2.33
N LYS A 53 13.57 -0.50 2.94
CA LYS A 53 14.80 0.31 2.98
C LYS A 53 16.01 -0.51 2.56
N ILE A 54 16.93 0.16 1.87
CA ILE A 54 18.30 -0.33 1.66
C ILE A 54 19.21 0.68 2.34
N GLY A 55 19.94 0.24 3.36
CA GLY A 55 20.62 1.15 4.29
C GLY A 55 19.62 2.12 4.96
N ASN A 56 19.91 3.42 4.91
CA ASN A 56 19.07 4.46 5.52
C ASN A 56 18.04 5.09 4.57
N LYS A 57 17.93 4.59 3.33
CA LYS A 57 17.06 5.17 2.30
C LYS A 57 15.79 4.34 2.14
N SER A 58 14.63 4.99 2.27
CA SER A 58 13.33 4.43 1.89
C SER A 58 13.16 4.41 0.38
N TYR A 59 12.61 3.32 -0.15
CA TYR A 59 12.36 3.17 -1.59
C TYR A 59 10.88 3.17 -1.94
N ASP A 60 10.07 2.36 -1.26
CA ASP A 60 8.64 2.27 -1.52
C ASP A 60 7.88 1.73 -0.30
N SER A 61 6.56 1.76 -0.35
CA SER A 61 5.69 1.17 0.66
C SER A 61 4.45 0.52 0.06
N ILE A 62 3.94 -0.53 0.71
CA ILE A 62 2.74 -1.25 0.30
C ILE A 62 1.80 -1.45 1.49
N PRO A 63 0.47 -1.41 1.30
CA PRO A 63 -0.46 -1.73 2.37
C PRO A 63 -0.24 -3.13 2.95
N LEU A 64 -0.28 -3.20 4.28
CA LEU A 64 -0.39 -4.43 5.06
C LEU A 64 -1.83 -4.51 5.56
N VAL A 65 -2.53 -5.59 5.22
CA VAL A 65 -3.90 -5.83 5.69
C VAL A 65 -3.96 -7.22 6.27
N ASN A 66 -4.35 -7.33 7.54
CA ASN A 66 -4.46 -8.61 8.23
C ASN A 66 -3.22 -9.50 8.03
N ASN A 67 -2.05 -8.96 8.40
CA ASN A 67 -0.75 -9.63 8.31
C ASN A 67 -0.25 -9.94 6.89
N THR A 68 -0.93 -9.52 5.83
CA THR A 68 -0.54 -9.83 4.44
C THR A 68 -0.28 -8.56 3.65
N PHE A 69 0.79 -8.54 2.85
CA PHE A 69 1.12 -7.46 1.93
C PHE A 69 1.37 -8.01 0.54
N GLY A 70 0.78 -7.36 -0.46
CA GLY A 70 0.77 -7.86 -1.83
C GLY A 70 0.21 -9.28 -1.97
N GLY A 71 0.57 -9.96 -3.05
CA GLY A 71 0.11 -11.32 -3.31
C GLY A 71 0.89 -12.01 -4.44
N PRO A 72 0.69 -13.31 -4.66
CA PRO A 72 1.45 -14.09 -5.62
C PRO A 72 1.00 -13.89 -7.07
N THR A 73 -0.21 -13.39 -7.33
CA THR A 73 -0.74 -13.28 -8.69
C THR A 73 -0.20 -12.04 -9.40
N TYR A 74 -0.36 -11.99 -10.73
CA TYR A 74 0.03 -10.83 -11.54
C TYR A 74 -0.84 -9.59 -11.26
N LEU A 75 -2.07 -9.79 -10.77
CA LEU A 75 -3.00 -8.70 -10.45
C LEU A 75 -2.80 -8.14 -9.04
N ASP A 76 -2.10 -8.88 -8.18
CA ASP A 76 -1.79 -8.43 -6.84
C ASP A 76 -0.66 -7.40 -6.87
N GLY A 77 -0.86 -6.28 -6.17
CA GLY A 77 0.20 -5.31 -5.94
C GLY A 77 1.42 -5.98 -5.29
N LYS A 78 2.62 -5.51 -5.63
CA LYS A 78 3.87 -5.93 -4.99
C LYS A 78 4.65 -4.69 -4.60
N LEU A 79 5.46 -4.83 -3.56
CA LEU A 79 6.35 -3.77 -3.12
C LEU A 79 7.51 -3.65 -4.10
N LEU A 80 7.59 -2.52 -4.82
CA LEU A 80 8.53 -2.33 -5.90
C LEU A 80 9.77 -1.60 -5.41
N VAL A 81 10.95 -2.21 -5.59
CA VAL A 81 12.22 -1.60 -5.23
C VAL A 81 13.00 -1.35 -6.50
N TYR A 82 13.17 -0.09 -6.86
CA TYR A 82 14.04 0.34 -7.95
C TYR A 82 15.31 0.99 -7.38
N ALA A 83 16.39 0.21 -7.32
CA ALA A 83 17.66 0.61 -6.72
C ALA A 83 18.84 0.30 -7.65
N PRO A 84 19.01 1.05 -8.75
CA PRO A 84 20.08 0.80 -9.71
C PRO A 84 21.46 0.88 -9.03
N GLY A 85 22.31 -0.11 -9.28
CA GLY A 85 23.66 -0.20 -8.70
C GLY A 85 23.72 -0.64 -7.24
N GLN A 86 22.64 -1.19 -6.68
CA GLN A 86 22.58 -1.74 -5.32
C GLN A 86 22.43 -3.27 -5.29
N ASP A 87 22.73 -3.98 -6.39
CA ASP A 87 22.66 -5.44 -6.44
C ASP A 87 23.54 -6.07 -5.33
N GLY A 88 22.95 -7.00 -4.58
CA GLY A 88 23.57 -7.62 -3.42
C GLY A 88 23.45 -6.83 -2.11
N ALA A 89 22.86 -5.63 -2.11
CA ALA A 89 22.64 -4.87 -0.88
C ALA A 89 21.52 -5.50 -0.03
N GLU A 90 21.65 -5.43 1.30
CA GLU A 90 20.63 -5.94 2.22
C GLU A 90 19.36 -5.09 2.19
N VAL A 91 18.22 -5.78 2.14
CA VAL A 91 16.89 -5.20 2.14
C VAL A 91 16.26 -5.37 3.52
N THR A 92 15.84 -4.27 4.12
CA THR A 92 15.20 -4.23 5.44
C THR A 92 13.76 -3.77 5.31
N PHE A 93 12.89 -4.33 6.16
CA PHE A 93 11.45 -4.09 6.12
C PHE A 93 10.99 -3.47 7.43
N TYR A 94 10.15 -2.44 7.34
CA TYR A 94 9.61 -1.73 8.49
C TYR A 94 8.09 -1.71 8.44
N LEU A 95 7.44 -2.06 9.53
CA LEU A 95 6.03 -1.80 9.75
C LEU A 95 5.84 -0.33 10.12
N ASN A 96 4.96 0.35 9.38
CA ASN A 96 4.62 1.75 9.56
C ASN A 96 5.85 2.68 9.61
N GLY A 97 6.92 2.30 8.91
CA GLY A 97 8.18 3.05 8.78
C GLY A 97 9.11 3.06 10.00
N ASN A 98 8.64 2.60 11.17
CA ASN A 98 9.36 2.73 12.44
C ASN A 98 9.66 1.38 13.13
N THR A 99 8.87 0.34 12.88
CA THR A 99 9.05 -0.95 13.54
C THR A 99 9.79 -1.91 12.62
N LEU A 100 11.05 -2.22 12.91
CA LEU A 100 11.83 -3.19 12.14
C LEU A 100 11.17 -4.57 12.20
N LEU A 101 11.03 -5.19 11.04
CA LEU A 101 10.56 -6.56 10.89
C LEU A 101 11.72 -7.47 10.49
N ASN A 102 11.83 -8.60 11.18
CA ASN A 102 12.87 -9.58 10.91
C ASN A 102 12.38 -10.59 9.87
N PRO A 103 13.03 -10.70 8.71
CA PRO A 103 12.74 -11.75 7.75
C PRO A 103 13.24 -13.11 8.26
N SER A 104 12.67 -14.20 7.73
CA SER A 104 13.11 -15.58 8.02
C SER A 104 14.57 -15.85 7.66
N ASP A 105 15.09 -15.09 6.71
CA ASP A 105 16.42 -15.18 6.15
C ASP A 105 16.83 -13.79 5.62
N THR A 106 18.13 -13.52 5.52
CA THR A 106 18.60 -12.24 4.99
C THR A 106 18.15 -12.05 3.55
N ILE A 107 17.54 -10.89 3.26
CA ILE A 107 17.00 -10.57 1.94
C ILE A 107 18.00 -9.64 1.25
N TYR A 108 18.48 -10.03 0.08
CA TYR A 108 19.34 -9.18 -0.75
C TYR A 108 18.58 -8.65 -1.96
N TYR A 109 18.84 -7.39 -2.30
CA TYR A 109 18.31 -6.76 -3.50
C TYR A 109 18.96 -7.40 -4.73
N ASN A 110 18.12 -7.81 -5.67
CA ASN A 110 18.53 -8.31 -6.97
C ASN A 110 17.54 -7.75 -8.00
N ALA A 111 18.00 -6.98 -8.97
CA ALA A 111 17.15 -6.38 -9.99
C ALA A 111 16.26 -7.42 -10.68
N GLY A 112 14.98 -7.07 -10.89
CA GLY A 112 13.98 -7.93 -11.53
C GLY A 112 13.52 -9.15 -10.73
N ASN A 113 14.05 -9.38 -9.53
CA ASN A 113 13.66 -10.52 -8.70
C ASN A 113 12.24 -10.34 -8.14
N ILE A 114 11.43 -11.41 -8.17
CA ILE A 114 10.10 -11.44 -7.54
C ILE A 114 10.16 -12.46 -6.41
N ARG A 115 9.85 -12.02 -5.17
CA ARG A 115 10.08 -12.85 -3.99
C ARG A 115 8.96 -12.75 -2.95
N SER A 116 8.54 -13.92 -2.46
CA SER A 116 7.75 -14.05 -1.25
C SER A 116 8.63 -13.94 0.00
N VAL A 117 8.23 -13.14 0.98
CA VAL A 117 8.96 -12.90 2.22
C VAL A 117 8.06 -13.20 3.43
N THR A 118 8.60 -13.89 4.43
CA THR A 118 7.95 -14.05 5.74
C THR A 118 8.69 -13.19 6.75
N LEU A 119 7.96 -12.25 7.34
CA LEU A 119 8.48 -11.27 8.28
C LEU A 119 7.95 -11.56 9.69
N SER A 120 8.65 -11.11 10.73
CA SER A 120 8.21 -11.24 12.11
C SER A 120 8.60 -10.00 12.92
N SER A 121 7.73 -9.57 13.83
CA SER A 121 8.06 -8.53 14.80
C SER A 121 8.74 -9.16 16.00
N SER A 122 10.01 -8.85 16.26
CA SER A 122 10.62 -9.15 17.56
C SER A 122 10.11 -8.12 18.56
N THR A 123 9.19 -8.51 19.43
CA THR A 123 8.85 -7.72 20.62
C THR A 123 10.04 -7.77 21.57
N SER A 124 11.08 -6.95 21.31
CA SER A 124 12.15 -6.76 22.27
C SER A 124 11.62 -5.89 23.40
N SER A 125 11.23 -6.53 24.51
CA SER A 125 11.14 -5.91 25.83
C SER A 125 12.52 -5.36 26.21
N GLY A 126 12.81 -4.13 25.81
CA GLY A 126 14.01 -3.38 26.17
C GLY A 126 13.59 -2.06 26.82
N GLY A 127 13.62 -2.03 28.16
CA GLY A 127 13.43 -0.80 28.93
C GLY A 127 14.53 0.21 28.59
N GLY A 128 14.12 1.44 28.28
CA GLY A 128 15.02 2.54 27.98
C GLY A 128 14.26 3.87 28.06
N SER A 129 14.07 4.36 29.29
CA SER A 129 13.50 5.68 29.56
C SER A 129 14.33 6.78 28.90
N ARG A 130 13.78 7.48 27.90
CA ARG A 130 14.14 8.86 27.57
C ARG A 130 12.90 9.66 27.16
N SER A 131 12.80 10.83 27.78
CA SER A 131 11.66 11.73 27.84
C SER A 131 11.51 12.64 26.62
N SER A 132 10.28 13.16 26.49
CA SER A 132 9.81 14.38 25.84
C SER A 132 9.87 14.48 24.30
N GLY A 133 8.66 14.51 23.72
CA GLY A 133 8.38 15.06 22.40
C GLY A 133 6.96 14.69 21.99
N GLY A 134 6.02 15.65 22.04
CA GLY A 134 4.58 15.44 21.93
C GLY A 134 4.15 14.57 20.74
N GLY A 135 3.53 13.44 21.04
CA GLY A 135 2.87 12.57 20.07
C GLY A 135 1.51 13.16 19.69
N GLY A 136 1.46 13.86 18.55
CA GLY A 136 0.23 14.03 17.81
C GLY A 136 -0.23 12.66 17.34
N SER A 137 -1.25 12.12 18.00
CA SER A 137 -1.99 10.95 17.56
C SER A 137 -2.59 11.27 16.19
N SER A 138 -1.98 10.81 15.10
CA SER A 138 -2.70 10.65 13.84
C SER A 138 -3.65 9.48 14.02
N ILE A 139 -4.78 9.77 14.67
CA ILE A 139 -5.98 8.95 14.64
C ILE A 139 -6.30 8.78 13.15
N PHE A 140 -5.84 7.68 12.55
CA PHE A 140 -6.33 7.26 11.24
C PHE A 140 -7.77 6.82 11.48
N LYS A 141 -8.70 7.79 11.39
CA LYS A 141 -10.11 7.52 11.35
C LYS A 141 -10.32 6.66 10.12
N ASP A 142 -10.81 5.45 10.35
CA ASP A 142 -11.43 4.67 9.30
C ASP A 142 -12.38 5.59 8.51
N PRO A 143 -12.15 5.82 7.20
CA PRO A 143 -12.95 6.75 6.43
C PRO A 143 -14.40 6.26 6.24
N TYR A 144 -14.65 4.95 6.44
CA TYR A 144 -15.94 4.31 6.20
C TYR A 144 -16.46 3.62 7.46
N LEU A 145 -16.66 4.41 8.54
CA LEU A 145 -17.19 3.94 9.84
C LEU A 145 -18.57 3.30 9.76
N ASP A 146 -19.32 3.61 8.70
CA ASP A 146 -20.65 3.09 8.42
C ASP A 146 -20.63 1.74 7.70
N VAL A 147 -19.48 1.30 7.19
CA VAL A 147 -19.32 0.04 6.47
C VAL A 147 -18.72 -1.03 7.38
N SER A 148 -19.19 -2.27 7.25
CA SER A 148 -18.68 -3.38 8.04
C SER A 148 -17.18 -3.57 7.89
N SER A 149 -16.48 -3.72 9.02
CA SER A 149 -15.07 -4.09 9.09
C SER A 149 -14.79 -5.51 8.60
N GLY A 150 -15.83 -6.33 8.42
CA GLY A 150 -15.74 -7.66 7.80
C GLY A 150 -15.37 -7.61 6.31
N ILE A 151 -15.66 -6.50 5.63
CA ILE A 151 -15.30 -6.30 4.22
C ILE A 151 -13.84 -5.88 4.14
N LYS A 152 -12.98 -6.80 3.69
CA LYS A 152 -11.51 -6.59 3.66
C LYS A 152 -11.01 -5.75 2.47
N SER A 153 -11.83 -5.58 1.44
CA SER A 153 -11.44 -4.88 0.21
C SER A 153 -11.84 -3.42 0.28
N GLU A 154 -10.86 -2.51 0.30
CA GLU A 154 -11.09 -1.05 0.34
C GLU A 154 -11.98 -0.55 -0.79
N LYS A 155 -11.85 -1.11 -2.01
CA LYS A 155 -12.72 -0.76 -3.13
C LYS A 155 -14.16 -1.23 -2.91
N ILE A 156 -14.36 -2.42 -2.34
CA ILE A 156 -15.71 -2.91 -2.02
C ILE A 156 -16.29 -2.06 -0.88
N ARG A 157 -15.47 -1.68 0.11
CA ARG A 157 -15.89 -0.76 1.17
C ARG A 157 -16.31 0.59 0.62
N GLU A 158 -15.55 1.16 -0.31
CA GLU A 158 -15.89 2.40 -1.00
C GLU A 158 -17.23 2.30 -1.76
N ILE A 159 -17.44 1.20 -2.49
CA ILE A 159 -18.71 0.94 -3.20
C ILE A 159 -19.88 0.84 -2.20
N VAL A 160 -19.72 0.10 -1.12
CA VAL A 160 -20.76 -0.09 -0.09
C VAL A 160 -21.03 1.21 0.67
N HIS A 161 -20.01 2.00 0.94
CA HIS A 161 -20.13 3.31 1.57
C HIS A 161 -20.93 4.28 0.69
N LYS A 162 -20.62 4.36 -0.61
CA LYS A 162 -21.32 5.23 -1.57
C LYS A 162 -22.73 4.75 -1.88
N SER A 163 -22.96 3.45 -1.77
CA SER A 163 -24.26 2.87 -2.11
C SER A 163 -25.26 3.00 -0.97
N LYS A 164 -26.52 3.19 -1.35
CA LYS A 164 -27.66 3.02 -0.44
C LYS A 164 -28.01 1.54 -0.30
N ILE A 165 -28.23 1.03 0.91
CA ILE A 165 -28.65 -0.36 1.13
C ILE A 165 -30.14 -0.40 1.43
N ILE A 166 -30.91 -1.08 0.57
CA ILE A 166 -32.35 -1.25 0.71
C ILE A 166 -32.65 -2.73 0.95
N VAL A 167 -33.16 -3.03 2.14
CA VAL A 167 -33.46 -4.40 2.58
C VAL A 167 -34.95 -4.71 2.47
N GLY A 168 -35.26 -5.96 2.12
CA GLY A 168 -36.63 -6.46 2.00
C GLY A 168 -37.37 -6.55 3.33
N SER A 169 -36.66 -7.00 4.36
CA SER A 169 -37.19 -7.22 5.70
C SER A 169 -36.13 -6.93 6.75
N GLU A 170 -36.56 -6.81 8.01
CA GLU A 170 -35.64 -6.69 9.16
C GLU A 170 -34.75 -7.95 9.27
N ILE A 171 -35.28 -9.12 8.89
CA ILE A 171 -34.54 -10.39 8.85
C ILE A 171 -33.39 -10.34 7.82
N ASP A 172 -33.66 -9.80 6.63
CA ASP A 172 -32.62 -9.57 5.62
C ASP A 172 -31.58 -8.55 6.09
N GLY A 173 -32.02 -7.57 6.89
CA GLY A 173 -31.14 -6.63 7.59
C GLY A 173 -30.18 -7.32 8.56
N ASP A 174 -30.72 -8.13 9.45
CA ASP A 174 -29.96 -8.76 10.55
C ASP A 174 -29.10 -9.94 10.11
N LEU A 175 -29.41 -10.58 8.98
CA LEU A 175 -28.67 -11.73 8.46
C LEU A 175 -27.82 -11.37 7.23
N SER A 176 -28.45 -10.84 6.18
CA SER A 176 -27.81 -10.68 4.87
C SER A 176 -27.08 -9.34 4.72
N ALA A 177 -27.62 -8.27 5.31
CA ALA A 177 -27.06 -6.92 5.16
C ALA A 177 -26.25 -6.44 6.37
N LYS A 178 -26.27 -7.17 7.48
CA LYS A 178 -25.59 -6.84 8.74
C LYS A 178 -24.09 -6.60 8.56
N ASP A 179 -23.47 -7.40 7.70
CA ASP A 179 -22.05 -7.30 7.40
C ASP A 179 -21.75 -6.39 6.20
N LEU A 180 -22.71 -5.57 5.76
CA LEU A 180 -22.51 -4.58 4.70
C LEU A 180 -22.39 -3.17 5.28
N LYS A 181 -23.43 -2.67 5.94
CA LYS A 181 -23.52 -1.27 6.37
C LYS A 181 -24.38 -1.13 7.62
N THR A 182 -24.02 -0.19 8.49
CA THR A 182 -24.75 0.09 9.74
C THR A 182 -26.08 0.81 9.52
N THR A 183 -26.20 1.54 8.40
CA THR A 183 -27.42 2.25 8.02
C THR A 183 -28.12 1.46 6.91
N LEU A 184 -29.33 0.98 7.21
CA LEU A 184 -30.16 0.18 6.32
C LEU A 184 -31.53 0.82 6.18
N ASP A 185 -32.02 0.93 4.95
CA ASP A 185 -33.39 1.38 4.67
C ASP A 185 -34.29 0.18 4.44
N LEU A 186 -35.38 0.08 5.21
CA LEU A 186 -36.42 -0.89 4.92
C LEU A 186 -37.20 -0.45 3.66
N THR A 187 -37.67 -1.43 2.89
CA THR A 187 -38.51 -1.23 1.69
C THR A 187 -39.97 -0.82 2.02
N ASN A 188 -40.19 0.00 3.05
CA ASN A 188 -41.53 0.43 3.49
C ASN A 188 -42.07 1.65 2.73
N LYS A 189 -41.40 2.12 1.66
CA LYS A 189 -41.90 3.16 0.75
C LYS A 189 -41.62 2.80 -0.72
N PRO A 190 -42.48 3.20 -1.68
CA PRO A 190 -42.17 3.08 -3.11
C PRO A 190 -40.97 3.97 -3.45
N LEU A 191 -39.77 3.40 -3.40
CA LEU A 191 -38.53 4.11 -3.69
C LEU A 191 -38.28 4.12 -5.21
N GLU A 192 -38.08 5.33 -5.73
CA GLU A 192 -37.46 5.56 -7.02
C GLU A 192 -35.94 5.54 -6.80
N ILE A 193 -35.22 4.66 -7.49
CA ILE A 193 -33.76 4.56 -7.37
C ILE A 193 -33.19 5.76 -8.15
N LYS A 194 -32.60 6.71 -7.42
CA LYS A 194 -32.01 7.94 -7.99
C LYS A 194 -30.49 8.01 -7.79
N GLU A 195 -29.94 7.04 -7.10
CA GLU A 195 -28.56 6.95 -6.67
C GLU A 195 -28.11 5.49 -6.69
N ASP A 196 -26.79 5.25 -6.60
CA ASP A 196 -26.22 3.91 -6.55
C ASP A 196 -26.78 3.14 -5.34
N CYS A 197 -27.37 1.98 -5.58
CA CYS A 197 -28.02 1.21 -4.53
C CYS A 197 -27.70 -0.29 -4.60
N ILE A 198 -27.59 -0.90 -3.43
CA ILE A 198 -27.52 -2.35 -3.23
C ILE A 198 -28.89 -2.80 -2.73
N LEU A 199 -29.55 -3.65 -3.52
CA LEU A 199 -30.84 -4.25 -3.15
C LEU A 199 -30.60 -5.62 -2.54
N VAL A 200 -31.13 -5.85 -1.34
CA VAL A 200 -31.01 -7.12 -0.63
C VAL A 200 -32.39 -7.75 -0.46
N GLY A 201 -32.50 -9.03 -0.84
CA GLY A 201 -33.74 -9.82 -0.82
C GLY A 201 -34.35 -10.02 -2.22
N GLY A 202 -35.09 -11.12 -2.41
CA GLY A 202 -35.75 -11.42 -3.69
C GLY A 202 -37.04 -10.61 -3.93
N PRO A 203 -37.66 -10.69 -5.12
CA PRO A 203 -38.87 -9.91 -5.48
C PRO A 203 -40.08 -10.10 -4.56
N VAL A 204 -40.13 -11.22 -3.83
CA VAL A 204 -41.18 -11.52 -2.84
C VAL A 204 -40.92 -10.80 -1.52
N ALA A 205 -39.66 -10.76 -1.06
CA ALA A 205 -39.25 -10.15 0.20
C ALA A 205 -38.97 -8.65 0.06
N ASN A 206 -38.51 -8.20 -1.11
CA ASN A 206 -38.17 -6.82 -1.42
C ASN A 206 -39.00 -6.31 -2.62
N PRO A 207 -40.11 -5.59 -2.38
CA PRO A 207 -40.95 -5.01 -3.43
C PRO A 207 -40.20 -4.05 -4.37
N THR A 208 -39.12 -3.42 -3.92
CA THR A 208 -38.27 -2.58 -4.76
C THR A 208 -37.57 -3.42 -5.83
N VAL A 209 -37.06 -4.60 -5.47
CA VAL A 209 -36.49 -5.56 -6.44
C VAL A 209 -37.54 -5.99 -7.47
N LYS A 210 -38.79 -6.23 -7.04
CA LYS A 210 -39.90 -6.56 -7.96
C LYS A 210 -40.17 -5.45 -8.98
N LYS A 211 -40.09 -4.18 -8.58
CA LYS A 211 -40.30 -3.03 -9.47
C LYS A 211 -39.23 -2.93 -10.58
N TYR A 212 -37.99 -3.27 -10.26
CA TYR A 212 -36.86 -3.19 -11.20
C TYR A 212 -36.49 -4.54 -11.82
N LEU A 213 -37.33 -5.56 -11.69
CA LEU A 213 -37.03 -6.90 -12.19
C LEU A 213 -36.72 -6.91 -13.71
N TRP A 214 -37.35 -6.02 -14.47
CA TRP A 214 -37.12 -5.82 -15.89
C TRP A 214 -35.65 -5.47 -16.23
N ALA A 215 -34.91 -4.85 -15.31
CA ALA A 215 -33.52 -4.45 -15.53
C ALA A 215 -32.54 -5.62 -15.37
N PHE A 216 -33.01 -6.77 -14.86
CA PHE A 216 -32.22 -7.99 -14.64
C PHE A 216 -32.65 -9.16 -15.54
N SER A 217 -33.55 -8.89 -16.50
CA SER A 217 -34.13 -9.86 -17.44
C SER A 217 -33.32 -9.96 -18.73
#